data_AF-G8PKS6-F1
#
_entry.id   AF-G8PKS6-F1
#
_cell.length_a   1.000
_cell.length_b   1.000
_cell.length_c   1.000
_cell.angle_alpha   90.00
_cell.angle_beta   90.00
_cell.angle_gamma   90.00
#
_symmetry.space_group_name_H-M   'P 1'
#
loop_
_entity.id
_entity.type
_entity.pdbx_description
1 polymer ?
#
loop_
_entity_poly.entity_id
_entity_poly.type
_entity_poly.pdbx_seq_one_letter_code
_entity_poly.pdbx_strand_id
1 'polypeptide(L)'
;MEHMSPALDNMGRTHFHAVIIESITQSKIVFFQTSVFLNMRLSLFSFMAALSATSAFALTPPLQIIIEADKTHPENATATITLPAKQEITLHAPRTQFQPSDTNALQLMCDGVEVLEPYGRALSCRKLQWNVTFQNPREIPLAVANQLNLYSPQGWWSITEWDDIPRFESYSTVEVCGKVQGSDPTLKCADLPTAHEPPLILSWGDAAKTLRTNQTTLTLYKDDPAEALKADNLPALQKQLEYLQSVLGSRTALEQNIDLVWVAIDKKLGQIAGAAGKQAFLANFATSEGTASPEDIAKLHWVSAHELFHLLANTPYPLWISESLAQYYGYKSLKVAGIHSESPMDQWQVFKERFPHAATGLYEAHQKVTGANDPSYYPLFYVKGAAFWQAVDEELQQHGASLDQLMTTFEEPRPSTHKLPQSLLNSLKQSISEERLQELQQQFLL
;
A
#
# COMPACT_ATOMS: atom_id res chain seq x y z
N MET A 1 21.73 -25.78 30.29
CA MET A 1 20.48 -26.42 29.85
C MET A 1 19.35 -25.51 30.29
N GLU A 2 18.60 -24.99 29.31
CA GLU A 2 17.28 -24.33 29.42
C GLU A 2 17.26 -23.02 30.24
N HIS A 3 16.89 -21.84 29.73
CA HIS A 3 15.92 -21.47 28.70
C HIS A 3 16.47 -20.33 27.80
N MET A 4 16.48 -20.55 26.48
CA MET A 4 16.55 -19.47 25.47
C MET A 4 15.19 -19.32 24.81
N SER A 5 14.80 -18.06 24.61
CA SER A 5 13.49 -17.57 24.16
C SER A 5 13.10 -18.07 22.75
N PRO A 6 11.82 -18.46 22.49
CA PRO A 6 11.36 -19.06 21.23
C PRO A 6 10.94 -18.01 20.18
N ALA A 7 11.76 -16.96 19.97
CA ALA A 7 11.42 -15.87 19.05
C ALA A 7 11.73 -16.16 17.56
N LEU A 8 12.39 -17.28 17.28
CA LEU A 8 12.83 -17.64 15.93
C LEU A 8 11.87 -18.62 15.23
N ASP A 9 11.06 -19.41 15.92
CA ASP A 9 10.19 -20.42 15.27
C ASP A 9 8.99 -19.84 14.50
N ASN A 10 8.61 -18.58 14.73
CA ASN A 10 7.40 -18.01 14.12
C ASN A 10 7.58 -17.39 12.71
N MET A 11 8.81 -17.28 12.19
CA MET A 11 9.03 -16.88 10.78
C MET A 11 8.88 -18.04 9.78
N GLY A 12 8.80 -19.29 10.26
CA GLY A 12 8.63 -20.49 9.42
C GLY A 12 7.18 -20.89 9.16
N ARG A 13 6.20 -20.19 9.76
CA ARG A 13 4.75 -20.44 9.61
C ARG A 13 3.96 -19.17 9.28
N THR A 14 4.61 -18.17 8.73
CA THR A 14 3.92 -17.03 8.13
C THR A 14 3.28 -17.48 6.83
N HIS A 15 1.96 -17.66 6.85
CA HIS A 15 1.17 -17.50 5.63
C HIS A 15 1.25 -16.02 5.23
N PHE A 16 2.31 -15.67 4.53
CA PHE A 16 2.41 -14.40 3.83
C PHE A 16 1.40 -14.45 2.67
N HIS A 17 0.21 -13.90 2.89
CA HIS A 17 -0.69 -13.55 1.80
C HIS A 17 -0.20 -12.26 1.16
N ALA A 18 0.80 -12.37 0.29
CA ALA A 18 1.12 -11.31 -0.65
C ALA A 18 0.21 -11.46 -1.87
N VAL A 19 -0.75 -10.54 -2.03
CA VAL A 19 -1.55 -10.45 -3.25
C VAL A 19 -0.66 -9.84 -4.33
N ILE A 20 -0.22 -10.68 -5.26
CA ILE A 20 0.51 -10.28 -6.47
C ILE A 20 -0.47 -9.55 -7.38
N ILE A 21 -0.30 -8.24 -7.59
CA ILE A 21 -1.04 -7.51 -8.62
C ILE A 21 -0.37 -7.80 -9.96
N GLU A 22 -0.99 -8.66 -10.78
CA GLU A 22 -0.59 -8.87 -12.17
C GLU A 22 -0.99 -7.67 -13.04
N SER A 23 -0.02 -7.09 -13.76
CA SER A 23 -0.25 -6.15 -14.85
C SER A 23 0.42 -6.69 -16.11
N ILE A 24 -0.34 -7.32 -17.01
CA ILE A 24 0.09 -7.62 -18.38
C ILE A 24 -0.94 -7.09 -19.38
N THR A 25 -0.38 -6.43 -20.39
CA THR A 25 -0.97 -5.58 -21.43
C THR A 25 -1.60 -6.35 -22.58
N GLN A 26 -2.69 -5.81 -23.17
CA GLN A 26 -2.95 -5.89 -24.62
C GLN A 26 -3.70 -4.65 -25.12
N SER A 27 -3.00 -3.73 -25.79
CA SER A 27 -3.61 -2.74 -26.68
C SER A 27 -3.05 -2.94 -28.09
N LYS A 28 -3.85 -3.58 -28.96
CA LYS A 28 -3.65 -3.57 -30.41
C LYS A 28 -4.23 -2.27 -30.97
N ILE A 29 -3.37 -1.34 -31.37
CA ILE A 29 -3.76 -0.18 -32.18
C ILE A 29 -3.43 -0.50 -33.64
N VAL A 30 -4.46 -0.55 -34.48
CA VAL A 30 -4.36 -0.68 -35.93
C VAL A 30 -4.19 0.72 -36.52
N PHE A 31 -3.08 0.95 -37.23
CA PHE A 31 -2.87 2.13 -38.06
C PHE A 31 -3.67 2.02 -39.37
N PHE A 32 -4.46 3.03 -39.69
CA PHE A 32 -4.88 3.30 -41.08
C PHE A 32 -4.32 4.66 -41.52
N GLN A 33 -3.39 4.61 -42.49
CA GLN A 33 -2.98 5.76 -43.28
C GLN A 33 -3.98 5.96 -44.42
N THR A 34 -4.42 7.20 -44.64
CA THR A 34 -4.67 7.72 -45.98
C THR A 34 -4.42 9.23 -46.00
N SER A 35 -3.49 9.65 -46.85
CA SER A 35 -3.28 11.05 -47.26
C SER A 35 -3.76 11.20 -48.69
N VAL A 36 -4.57 12.20 -49.03
CA VAL A 36 -4.57 12.85 -50.36
C VAL A 36 -4.97 14.34 -50.23
N PHE A 37 -4.34 15.12 -51.08
CA PHE A 37 -4.15 16.57 -51.20
C PHE A 37 -5.33 17.42 -51.75
N LEU A 38 -5.29 18.72 -51.36
CA LEU A 38 -5.54 19.97 -52.12
C LEU A 38 -6.83 20.11 -52.98
N ASN A 39 -7.63 21.19 -52.82
CA ASN A 39 -7.39 22.56 -53.33
C ASN A 39 -8.65 23.48 -53.24
N MET A 40 -8.43 24.74 -52.85
CA MET A 40 -9.00 25.99 -53.42
C MET A 40 -10.52 26.32 -53.30
N ARG A 41 -10.87 27.39 -52.54
CA ARG A 41 -11.26 28.73 -53.03
C ARG A 41 -11.91 29.62 -51.94
N LEU A 42 -11.57 30.91 -52.00
CA LEU A 42 -12.10 32.04 -51.22
C LEU A 42 -13.62 32.22 -51.36
N SER A 43 -14.28 32.67 -50.29
CA SER A 43 -15.27 33.76 -50.36
C SER A 43 -15.44 34.47 -49.02
N LEU A 44 -15.65 35.78 -49.10
CA LEU A 44 -15.80 36.76 -48.03
C LEU A 44 -17.16 36.68 -47.28
N PHE A 45 -17.19 37.38 -46.14
CA PHE A 45 -18.35 37.92 -45.41
C PHE A 45 -19.22 36.95 -44.61
N SER A 46 -19.04 36.97 -43.28
CA SER A 46 -20.06 37.46 -42.35
C SER A 46 -19.50 37.54 -40.93
N PHE A 47 -19.43 38.76 -40.40
CA PHE A 47 -19.23 39.06 -39.00
C PHE A 47 -20.51 38.63 -38.25
N MET A 48 -20.54 37.40 -37.74
CA MET A 48 -21.52 36.97 -36.72
C MET A 48 -20.80 36.99 -35.38
N ALA A 49 -21.26 37.88 -34.50
CA ALA A 49 -20.92 37.88 -33.09
C ALA A 49 -21.37 36.54 -32.50
N ALA A 50 -20.46 35.56 -32.48
CA ALA A 50 -20.61 34.37 -31.68
C ALA A 50 -20.46 34.81 -30.23
N LEU A 51 -21.59 34.92 -29.52
CA LEU A 51 -21.61 34.84 -28.08
C LEU A 51 -20.86 33.56 -27.70
N SER A 52 -19.64 33.72 -27.21
CA SER A 52 -18.89 32.69 -26.52
C SER A 52 -19.64 32.38 -25.22
N ALA A 53 -20.71 31.60 -25.32
CA ALA A 53 -21.14 30.76 -24.23
C ALA A 53 -20.03 29.73 -24.04
N THR A 54 -18.98 30.10 -23.29
CA THR A 54 -18.14 29.12 -22.63
C THR A 54 -19.07 28.43 -21.65
N SER A 55 -19.70 27.35 -22.09
CA SER A 55 -20.24 26.32 -21.22
C SER A 55 -19.08 25.90 -20.34
N ALA A 56 -19.03 26.48 -19.14
CA ALA A 56 -18.27 25.93 -18.05
C ALA A 56 -18.76 24.49 -17.94
N PHE A 57 -17.93 23.54 -18.39
CA PHE A 57 -18.13 22.13 -18.08
C PHE A 57 -18.07 22.06 -16.56
N ALA A 58 -19.22 22.17 -15.91
CA ALA A 58 -19.35 21.90 -14.50
C ALA A 58 -18.95 20.43 -14.36
N LEU A 59 -17.75 20.20 -13.81
CA LEU A 59 -17.30 18.87 -13.44
C LEU A 59 -18.41 18.27 -12.58
N THR A 60 -18.97 17.16 -13.03
CA THR A 60 -19.98 16.43 -12.26
C THR A 60 -19.31 16.05 -10.95
N PRO A 61 -19.90 16.37 -9.78
CA PRO A 61 -19.29 16.03 -8.50
C PRO A 61 -19.07 14.51 -8.42
N PRO A 62 -18.02 14.04 -7.71
CA PRO A 62 -17.77 12.62 -7.55
C PRO A 62 -18.95 11.94 -6.88
N LEU A 63 -19.19 10.68 -7.23
CA LEU A 63 -20.16 9.86 -6.52
C LEU A 63 -19.60 9.54 -5.13
N GLN A 64 -20.35 9.88 -4.06
CA GLN A 64 -19.89 9.65 -2.69
C GLN A 64 -20.53 8.39 -2.09
N ILE A 65 -19.69 7.49 -1.60
CA ILE A 65 -20.05 6.40 -0.70
C ILE A 65 -19.81 6.88 0.72
N ILE A 66 -20.88 7.13 1.48
CA ILE A 66 -20.76 7.57 2.87
C ILE A 66 -20.94 6.37 3.79
N ILE A 67 -19.90 6.04 4.55
CA ILE A 67 -19.91 5.00 5.59
C ILE A 67 -20.12 5.69 6.93
N GLU A 68 -21.31 5.51 7.50
CA GLU A 68 -21.67 6.08 8.79
C GLU A 68 -21.54 5.02 9.89
N ALA A 69 -20.54 5.20 10.75
CA ALA A 69 -20.26 4.33 11.88
C ALA A 69 -21.02 4.77 13.14
N ASP A 70 -21.56 3.80 13.88
CA ASP A 70 -22.30 4.02 15.12
C ASP A 70 -21.36 3.87 16.33
N LYS A 71 -21.29 4.89 17.20
CA LYS A 71 -20.49 4.81 18.45
C LYS A 71 -21.04 3.77 19.43
N THR A 72 -22.33 3.45 19.36
CA THR A 72 -23.00 2.50 20.25
C THR A 72 -22.87 1.05 19.78
N HIS A 73 -22.69 0.85 18.47
CA HIS A 73 -22.43 -0.45 17.84
C HIS A 73 -21.23 -0.30 16.88
N PRO A 74 -20.01 -0.07 17.41
CA PRO A 74 -18.84 0.30 16.61
C PRO A 74 -18.39 -0.78 15.61
N GLU A 75 -18.84 -2.01 15.79
CA GLU A 75 -18.67 -3.13 14.87
C GLU A 75 -19.54 -3.03 13.61
N ASN A 76 -20.53 -2.12 13.58
CA ASN A 76 -21.47 -1.96 12.48
C ASN A 76 -21.44 -0.53 11.92
N ALA A 77 -21.44 -0.43 10.59
CA ALA A 77 -21.71 0.81 9.88
C ALA A 77 -22.69 0.58 8.73
N THR A 78 -23.31 1.67 8.29
CA THR A 78 -24.11 1.67 7.06
C THR A 78 -23.38 2.46 5.99
N ALA A 79 -23.06 1.81 4.87
CA ALA A 79 -22.62 2.49 3.66
C ALA A 79 -23.86 2.95 2.87
N THR A 80 -23.84 4.20 2.41
CA THR A 80 -24.96 4.82 1.69
C THR A 80 -24.48 5.64 0.51
N ILE A 81 -25.18 5.49 -0.61
CA ILE A 81 -25.09 6.37 -1.77
C ILE A 81 -26.44 7.04 -1.95
N THR A 82 -26.44 8.36 -2.15
CA THR A 82 -27.65 9.13 -2.44
C THR A 82 -27.48 9.85 -3.77
N LEU A 83 -28.33 9.50 -4.73
CA LEU A 83 -28.37 10.11 -6.06
C LEU A 83 -29.37 11.28 -6.07
N PRO A 84 -29.12 12.35 -6.86
CA PRO A 84 -30.04 13.49 -6.94
C PRO A 84 -31.44 13.11 -7.41
N ALA A 85 -31.52 12.16 -8.32
CA ALA A 85 -32.75 11.58 -8.85
C ALA A 85 -32.58 10.06 -9.01
N LYS A 86 -33.70 9.37 -9.22
CA LYS A 86 -33.67 7.94 -9.57
C LYS A 86 -33.03 7.76 -10.94
N GLN A 87 -31.98 6.97 -11.01
CA GLN A 87 -31.24 6.71 -12.26
C GLN A 87 -30.63 5.32 -12.26
N GLU A 88 -30.29 4.84 -13.45
CA GLU A 88 -29.67 3.53 -13.64
C GLU A 88 -28.18 3.58 -13.28
N ILE A 89 -27.76 2.64 -12.43
CA ILE A 89 -26.37 2.42 -12.04
C ILE A 89 -26.01 0.95 -12.28
N THR A 90 -24.82 0.69 -12.81
CA THR A 90 -24.28 -0.67 -12.92
C THR A 90 -23.10 -0.81 -11.97
N LEU A 91 -23.12 -1.87 -11.16
CA LEU A 91 -22.10 -2.17 -10.17
C LEU A 91 -21.21 -3.33 -10.66
N HIS A 92 -19.92 -3.22 -10.40
CA HIS A 92 -18.99 -4.34 -10.37
C HIS A 92 -18.75 -4.77 -8.93
N ALA A 93 -18.42 -6.04 -8.75
CA ALA A 93 -18.03 -6.58 -7.46
C ALA A 93 -16.83 -5.79 -6.88
N PRO A 94 -16.75 -5.67 -5.55
CA PRO A 94 -15.55 -5.18 -4.87
C PRO A 94 -14.29 -5.93 -5.29
N ARG A 95 -13.12 -5.29 -5.12
CA ARG A 95 -11.87 -6.06 -5.17
C ARG A 95 -11.84 -7.00 -3.97
N THR A 96 -11.20 -8.15 -4.12
CA THR A 96 -11.02 -9.11 -3.02
C THR A 96 -9.55 -9.50 -2.88
N GLN A 97 -9.11 -9.74 -1.63
CA GLN A 97 -7.79 -10.31 -1.35
C GLN A 97 -7.77 -11.84 -1.48
N PHE A 98 -8.91 -12.48 -1.30
CA PHE A 98 -9.07 -13.93 -1.32
C PHE A 98 -9.58 -14.38 -2.69
N GLN A 99 -9.61 -15.69 -2.94
CA GLN A 99 -10.10 -16.19 -4.22
C GLN A 99 -11.54 -15.71 -4.45
N PRO A 100 -11.94 -15.35 -5.68
CA PRO A 100 -13.29 -14.85 -5.97
C PRO A 100 -14.43 -15.79 -5.57
N SER A 101 -14.14 -17.07 -5.30
CA SER A 101 -15.11 -18.05 -4.80
C SER A 101 -15.49 -17.85 -3.33
N ASP A 102 -14.68 -17.11 -2.57
CA ASP A 102 -14.77 -17.03 -1.11
C ASP A 102 -15.53 -15.79 -0.64
N THR A 103 -15.89 -14.89 -1.57
CA THR A 103 -16.61 -13.65 -1.25
C THR A 103 -18.11 -13.79 -1.44
N ASN A 104 -18.85 -13.51 -0.38
CA ASN A 104 -20.30 -13.36 -0.46
C ASN A 104 -20.62 -12.02 -1.14
N ALA A 105 -21.60 -12.02 -2.04
CA ALA A 105 -22.10 -10.78 -2.63
C ALA A 105 -22.64 -9.85 -1.53
N LEU A 106 -22.39 -8.55 -1.69
CA LEU A 106 -22.94 -7.54 -0.78
C LEU A 106 -24.46 -7.61 -0.73
N GLN A 107 -25.03 -7.60 0.48
CA GLN A 107 -26.47 -7.48 0.68
C GLN A 107 -26.88 -6.02 0.48
N LEU A 108 -27.19 -5.67 -0.77
CA LEU A 108 -27.56 -4.31 -1.15
C LEU A 108 -29.06 -4.05 -1.03
N MET A 109 -29.42 -2.86 -0.57
CA MET A 109 -30.78 -2.32 -0.51
C MET A 109 -30.90 -1.13 -1.47
N CYS A 110 -31.77 -1.22 -2.47
CA CYS A 110 -32.07 -0.18 -3.45
C CYS A 110 -33.44 0.44 -3.12
N ASP A 111 -33.46 1.70 -2.70
CA ASP A 111 -34.66 2.40 -2.22
C ASP A 111 -35.46 1.61 -1.15
N GLY A 112 -34.75 0.84 -0.30
CA GLY A 112 -35.32 0.00 0.74
C GLY A 112 -35.76 -1.40 0.30
N VAL A 113 -35.49 -1.79 -0.94
CA VAL A 113 -35.75 -3.13 -1.48
C VAL A 113 -34.45 -3.89 -1.67
N GLU A 114 -34.39 -5.12 -1.15
CA GLU A 114 -33.22 -5.99 -1.30
C GLU A 114 -32.96 -6.32 -2.78
N VAL A 115 -31.69 -6.26 -3.16
CA VAL A 115 -31.22 -6.52 -4.52
C VAL A 115 -30.57 -7.90 -4.57
N LEU A 116 -31.28 -8.88 -5.10
CA LEU A 116 -30.72 -10.22 -5.39
C LEU A 116 -29.81 -10.14 -6.61
N GLU A 117 -28.54 -10.54 -6.50
CA GLU A 117 -27.53 -10.45 -7.58
C GLU A 117 -27.23 -8.98 -7.99
N PRO A 118 -26.45 -8.23 -7.18
CA PRO A 118 -26.27 -6.80 -7.36
C PRO A 118 -25.34 -6.39 -8.51
N TYR A 119 -24.56 -7.30 -9.09
CA TYR A 119 -23.45 -6.97 -10.00
C TYR A 119 -23.75 -7.26 -11.47
N GLY A 120 -23.16 -6.48 -12.38
CA GLY A 120 -23.23 -6.70 -13.84
C GLY A 120 -24.58 -6.40 -14.49
N ARG A 121 -25.52 -5.80 -13.75
CA ARG A 121 -26.83 -5.37 -14.27
C ARG A 121 -27.17 -3.95 -13.83
N ALA A 122 -28.05 -3.31 -14.59
CA ALA A 122 -28.56 -1.98 -14.26
C ALA A 122 -29.53 -2.05 -13.06
N LEU A 123 -29.24 -1.26 -12.03
CA LEU A 123 -30.09 -1.03 -10.86
C LEU A 123 -30.67 0.38 -10.97
N SER A 124 -31.98 0.53 -10.77
CA SER A 124 -32.63 1.85 -10.78
C SER A 124 -32.99 2.24 -9.35
N CYS A 125 -32.14 3.04 -8.71
CA CYS A 125 -32.32 3.53 -7.33
C CYS A 125 -32.18 5.04 -7.27
N ARG A 126 -32.75 5.67 -6.24
CA ARG A 126 -32.26 6.96 -5.74
C ARG A 126 -31.24 6.76 -4.61
N LYS A 127 -31.44 5.75 -3.77
CA LYS A 127 -30.60 5.44 -2.62
C LYS A 127 -30.15 3.98 -2.67
N LEU A 128 -28.86 3.75 -2.50
CA LEU A 128 -28.28 2.42 -2.34
C LEU A 128 -27.66 2.32 -0.95
N GLN A 129 -27.89 1.20 -0.25
CA GLN A 129 -27.38 0.99 1.10
C GLN A 129 -26.90 -0.44 1.31
N TRP A 130 -25.89 -0.63 2.15
CA TRP A 130 -25.45 -1.93 2.63
C TRP A 130 -24.76 -1.79 3.99
N ASN A 131 -24.56 -2.92 4.65
CA ASN A 131 -23.88 -2.97 5.94
C ASN A 131 -22.38 -3.20 5.72
N VAL A 132 -21.57 -2.55 6.54
CA VAL A 132 -20.13 -2.77 6.64
C VAL A 132 -19.84 -3.19 8.07
N THR A 133 -19.05 -4.25 8.23
CA THR A 133 -18.65 -4.75 9.56
C THR A 133 -17.22 -4.37 9.86
N PHE A 134 -16.97 -3.95 11.10
CA PHE A 134 -15.65 -3.62 11.62
C PHE A 134 -15.29 -4.58 12.74
N GLN A 135 -13.99 -4.80 12.89
CA GLN A 135 -13.45 -5.72 13.88
C GLN A 135 -12.51 -4.99 14.84
N ASN A 136 -12.53 -5.41 16.09
CA ASN A 136 -11.55 -4.95 17.06
C ASN A 136 -10.22 -5.65 16.77
N PRO A 137 -9.15 -4.92 16.40
CA PRO A 137 -7.91 -5.56 15.96
C PRO A 137 -7.15 -6.24 17.11
N ARG A 138 -7.55 -6.03 18.37
CA ARG A 138 -7.03 -6.79 19.53
C ARG A 138 -7.64 -8.17 19.71
N GLU A 139 -8.79 -8.43 19.09
CA GLU A 139 -9.51 -9.70 19.20
C GLU A 139 -9.16 -10.66 18.07
N ILE A 140 -8.55 -10.15 16.99
CA ILE A 140 -8.33 -10.91 15.77
C ILE A 140 -6.84 -10.88 15.40
N PRO A 141 -6.15 -12.03 15.53
CA PRO A 141 -4.79 -12.17 15.02
C PRO A 141 -4.76 -11.82 13.53
N LEU A 142 -3.72 -11.11 13.10
CA LEU A 142 -3.49 -10.78 11.68
C LEU A 142 -4.48 -9.79 11.05
N ALA A 143 -5.33 -9.13 11.83
CA ALA A 143 -6.29 -8.16 11.29
C ALA A 143 -5.63 -7.08 10.40
N VAL A 144 -4.42 -6.63 10.76
CA VAL A 144 -3.60 -5.71 9.96
C VAL A 144 -3.08 -6.35 8.68
N ALA A 145 -2.49 -7.55 8.76
CA ALA A 145 -1.92 -8.23 7.60
C ALA A 145 -2.99 -8.59 6.56
N ASN A 146 -4.16 -9.01 7.03
CA ASN A 146 -5.32 -9.36 6.21
C ASN A 146 -6.14 -8.13 5.81
N GLN A 147 -5.68 -6.91 6.16
CA GLN A 147 -6.32 -5.65 5.81
C GLN A 147 -7.82 -5.65 6.10
N LEU A 148 -8.22 -6.13 7.27
CA LEU A 148 -9.63 -6.16 7.67
C LEU A 148 -10.10 -4.75 8.02
N ASN A 149 -11.41 -4.51 7.96
CA ASN A 149 -12.00 -3.29 8.48
C ASN A 149 -11.88 -3.26 10.01
N LEU A 150 -11.33 -2.19 10.55
CA LEU A 150 -10.99 -2.07 11.96
C LEU A 150 -11.78 -0.97 12.65
N TYR A 151 -12.13 -1.20 13.91
CA TYR A 151 -12.51 -0.12 14.82
C TYR A 151 -11.65 -0.20 16.09
N SER A 152 -11.48 0.94 16.75
CA SER A 152 -10.88 0.99 18.08
C SER A 152 -11.84 1.63 19.09
N PRO A 153 -11.91 1.11 20.32
CA PRO A 153 -12.55 1.80 21.43
C PRO A 153 -11.98 3.21 21.73
N GLN A 154 -10.84 3.57 21.15
CA GLN A 154 -10.31 4.94 21.18
C GLN A 154 -11.04 5.92 20.27
N GLY A 155 -12.09 5.49 19.56
CA GLY A 155 -13.02 6.37 18.85
C GLY A 155 -12.74 6.55 17.35
N TRP A 156 -12.02 5.62 16.73
CA TRP A 156 -11.71 5.65 15.30
C TRP A 156 -12.08 4.35 14.59
N TRP A 157 -12.26 4.47 13.26
CA TRP A 157 -12.52 3.38 12.32
C TRP A 157 -11.54 3.46 11.16
N SER A 158 -11.25 2.31 10.56
CA SER A 158 -10.46 2.18 9.34
C SER A 158 -11.12 1.17 8.42
N ILE A 159 -11.45 1.59 7.20
CA ILE A 159 -11.99 0.70 6.18
C ILE A 159 -10.92 0.44 5.13
N THR A 160 -10.86 -0.80 4.65
CA THR A 160 -10.13 -1.16 3.44
C THR A 160 -11.15 -1.45 2.34
N GLU A 161 -10.82 -1.18 1.08
CA GLU A 161 -11.80 -1.40 -0.01
C GLU A 161 -12.20 -2.87 -0.24
N TRP A 162 -11.46 -3.81 0.34
CA TRP A 162 -11.63 -5.23 0.08
C TRP A 162 -13.03 -5.66 0.52
N ASP A 163 -13.72 -6.36 -0.37
CA ASP A 163 -15.02 -7.00 -0.15
C ASP A 163 -16.22 -6.06 0.16
N ASP A 164 -15.97 -4.81 0.59
CA ASP A 164 -17.01 -3.87 1.05
C ASP A 164 -17.33 -2.73 0.09
N ILE A 165 -16.43 -2.39 -0.85
CA ILE A 165 -16.59 -1.22 -1.73
C ILE A 165 -16.85 -1.65 -3.18
N PRO A 166 -18.11 -1.58 -3.67
CA PRO A 166 -18.41 -1.91 -5.06
C PRO A 166 -17.84 -0.84 -6.01
N ARG A 167 -17.56 -1.26 -7.25
CA ARG A 167 -17.09 -0.35 -8.31
C ARG A 167 -18.24 0.02 -9.25
N PHE A 168 -18.13 1.16 -9.92
CA PHE A 168 -19.21 1.72 -10.74
C PHE A 168 -18.77 1.84 -12.19
N GLU A 169 -19.58 1.31 -13.11
CA GLU A 169 -19.31 1.43 -14.55
C GLU A 169 -19.58 2.84 -15.07
N SER A 170 -20.68 3.45 -14.61
CA SER A 170 -21.19 4.73 -15.12
C SER A 170 -20.53 5.98 -14.49
N TYR A 171 -19.54 5.81 -13.60
CA TYR A 171 -18.90 6.92 -12.88
C TYR A 171 -17.39 6.86 -12.97
N SER A 172 -16.79 7.95 -13.49
CA SER A 172 -15.35 8.08 -13.62
C SER A 172 -14.65 8.46 -12.32
N THR A 173 -15.37 9.06 -11.36
CA THR A 173 -14.83 9.51 -10.07
C THR A 173 -15.78 9.11 -8.95
N VAL A 174 -15.24 8.36 -7.99
CA VAL A 174 -15.95 7.88 -6.80
C VAL A 174 -15.10 8.20 -5.59
N GLU A 175 -15.69 8.78 -4.57
CA GLU A 175 -15.07 9.03 -3.27
C GLU A 175 -15.72 8.13 -2.22
N VAL A 176 -14.90 7.60 -1.32
CA VAL A 176 -15.36 6.93 -0.11
C VAL A 176 -15.16 7.88 1.06
N CYS A 177 -16.20 8.09 1.85
CA CYS A 177 -16.23 9.04 2.95
C CYS A 177 -16.61 8.35 4.26
N GLY A 178 -15.80 8.53 5.30
CA GLY A 178 -16.10 8.10 6.66
C GLY A 178 -16.83 9.20 7.45
N LYS A 179 -17.84 8.79 8.21
CA LYS A 179 -18.62 9.64 9.11
C LYS A 179 -18.88 8.92 10.43
N VAL A 180 -18.92 9.66 11.53
CA VAL A 180 -19.39 9.15 12.82
C VAL A 180 -20.82 9.64 13.07
N GLN A 181 -21.72 8.72 13.45
CA GLN A 181 -23.11 9.06 13.71
C GLN A 181 -23.22 10.08 14.85
N GLY A 182 -24.04 11.11 14.64
CA GLY A 182 -24.26 12.16 15.65
C GLY A 182 -23.11 13.17 15.81
N SER A 183 -22.01 13.06 15.06
CA SER A 183 -21.01 14.13 14.98
C SER A 183 -21.33 15.10 13.84
N ASP A 184 -21.34 16.41 14.15
CA ASP A 184 -21.38 17.49 13.17
C ASP A 184 -20.09 17.50 12.31
N PRO A 185 -20.11 18.07 11.10
CA PRO A 185 -20.06 17.36 9.82
C PRO A 185 -18.64 17.02 9.34
N THR A 186 -17.78 16.51 10.21
CA THR A 186 -16.42 16.13 9.82
C THR A 186 -16.45 14.83 8.99
N LEU A 187 -16.76 14.96 7.70
CA LEU A 187 -16.58 13.92 6.69
C LEU A 187 -15.10 13.87 6.33
N LYS A 188 -14.54 12.66 6.33
CA LYS A 188 -13.20 12.42 5.78
C LYS A 188 -13.35 11.55 4.55
N CYS A 189 -12.94 12.06 3.40
CA CYS A 189 -13.11 11.40 2.11
C CYS A 189 -11.76 11.12 1.46
N ALA A 190 -11.73 10.09 0.62
CA ALA A 190 -10.65 9.84 -0.30
C ALA A 190 -11.16 9.20 -1.60
N ASP A 191 -10.43 9.43 -2.68
CA ASP A 191 -10.73 8.81 -3.98
C ASP A 191 -10.64 7.28 -3.89
N LEU A 192 -11.60 6.59 -4.50
CA LEU A 192 -11.53 5.15 -4.71
C LEU A 192 -10.46 4.86 -5.77
N PRO A 193 -9.36 4.13 -5.44
CA PRO A 193 -8.29 3.84 -6.39
C PRO A 193 -8.78 3.00 -7.56
N THR A 194 -8.14 3.15 -8.72
CA THR A 194 -8.34 2.25 -9.86
C THR A 194 -7.90 0.82 -9.53
N ALA A 195 -8.29 -0.14 -10.37
CA ALA A 195 -7.94 -1.55 -10.15
C ALA A 195 -6.42 -1.84 -10.19
N HIS A 196 -5.63 -0.92 -10.74
CA HIS A 196 -4.17 -1.04 -10.89
C HIS A 196 -3.38 -0.22 -9.86
N GLU A 197 -4.06 0.56 -9.03
CA GLU A 197 -3.45 1.29 -7.92
C GLU A 197 -3.54 0.47 -6.63
N PRO A 198 -2.68 0.76 -5.64
CA PRO A 198 -2.81 0.21 -4.29
C PRO A 198 -4.23 0.39 -3.71
N PRO A 199 -4.67 -0.48 -2.79
CA PRO A 199 -6.03 -0.45 -2.26
C PRO A 199 -6.32 0.83 -1.48
N LEU A 200 -7.60 1.22 -1.44
CA LEU A 200 -8.05 2.23 -0.51
C LEU A 200 -7.88 1.72 0.92
N ILE A 201 -7.31 2.58 1.76
CA ILE A 201 -7.39 2.47 3.21
C ILE A 201 -7.78 3.87 3.69
N LEU A 202 -8.90 3.97 4.40
CA LEU A 202 -9.45 5.24 4.89
C LEU A 202 -9.72 5.13 6.38
N SER A 203 -9.08 5.99 7.17
CA SER A 203 -9.26 6.02 8.63
C SER A 203 -9.88 7.33 9.08
N TRP A 204 -10.89 7.30 9.95
CA TRP A 204 -11.61 8.50 10.43
C TRP A 204 -12.04 8.37 11.90
N GLY A 205 -12.57 9.45 12.46
CA GLY A 205 -12.90 9.55 13.89
C GLY A 205 -11.78 10.22 14.69
N ASP A 206 -11.59 9.78 15.92
CA ASP A 206 -10.67 10.39 16.89
C ASP A 206 -9.21 10.03 16.56
N ALA A 207 -8.51 10.97 15.92
CA ALA A 207 -7.08 10.85 15.65
C ALA A 207 -6.25 11.16 16.91
N ALA A 208 -5.24 10.34 17.18
CA ALA A 208 -4.39 10.50 18.35
C ALA A 208 -3.40 11.67 18.20
N LYS A 209 -2.85 11.88 17.00
CA LYS A 209 -1.91 12.96 16.73
C LYS A 209 -1.84 13.28 15.25
N THR A 210 -1.57 14.54 14.91
CA THR A 210 -1.22 14.93 13.55
C THR A 210 0.13 15.63 13.57
N LEU A 211 1.04 15.21 12.68
CA LEU A 211 2.31 15.88 12.43
C LEU A 211 2.35 16.42 11.02
N ARG A 212 3.05 17.54 10.83
CA ARG A 212 3.32 18.10 9.51
C ARG A 212 4.82 18.09 9.27
N THR A 213 5.22 17.43 8.20
CA THR A 213 6.50 17.65 7.53
C THR A 213 6.30 18.66 6.41
N ASN A 214 7.39 19.18 5.83
CA ASN A 214 7.39 20.23 4.80
C ASN A 214 6.15 20.26 3.89
N GLN A 215 5.82 19.14 3.24
CA GLN A 215 4.68 19.01 2.32
C GLN A 215 3.72 17.86 2.67
N THR A 216 4.01 17.05 3.70
CA THR A 216 3.21 15.87 4.04
C THR A 216 2.70 15.96 5.48
N THR A 217 1.40 15.78 5.64
CA THR A 217 0.71 15.63 6.91
C THR A 217 0.59 14.14 7.23
N LEU A 218 1.06 13.75 8.42
CA LEU A 218 0.88 12.42 8.98
C LEU A 218 -0.23 12.47 10.04
N THR A 219 -1.28 11.67 9.87
CA THR A 219 -2.36 11.55 10.86
C THR A 219 -2.34 10.17 11.48
N LEU A 220 -2.06 10.12 12.78
CA LEU A 220 -2.01 8.90 13.58
C LEU A 220 -3.35 8.55 14.19
N TYR A 221 -3.83 7.37 13.86
CA TYR A 221 -4.85 6.61 14.57
C TYR A 221 -4.14 5.49 15.34
N LYS A 222 -4.45 5.33 16.63
CA LYS A 222 -3.78 4.30 17.45
C LYS A 222 -4.78 3.52 18.30
N ASP A 223 -4.57 2.22 18.40
CA ASP A 223 -5.16 1.38 19.45
C ASP A 223 -4.04 0.91 20.38
N ASP A 224 -3.67 1.78 21.31
CA ASP A 224 -2.65 1.58 22.34
C ASP A 224 -3.21 1.99 23.72
N PRO A 225 -4.09 1.16 24.33
CA PRO A 225 -4.82 1.53 25.54
C PRO A 225 -3.94 1.64 26.79
N ALA A 226 -2.75 1.03 26.76
CA ALA A 226 -1.80 1.06 27.86
C ALA A 226 -0.72 2.16 27.68
N GLU A 227 -0.82 2.97 26.62
CA GLU A 227 0.16 4.01 26.28
C GLU A 227 1.60 3.44 26.22
N ALA A 228 1.73 2.25 25.61
CA ALA A 228 3.01 1.60 25.39
C ALA A 228 3.92 2.43 24.47
N LEU A 229 3.33 3.23 23.57
CA LEU A 229 4.04 4.16 22.70
C LEU A 229 4.40 5.44 23.44
N LYS A 230 5.68 5.82 23.38
CA LYS A 230 6.20 7.06 23.95
C LYS A 230 6.02 8.23 22.98
N ALA A 231 6.06 9.44 23.52
CA ALA A 231 5.93 10.68 22.75
C ALA A 231 6.94 10.80 21.59
N ASP A 232 8.13 10.21 21.74
CA ASP A 232 9.24 10.27 20.77
C ASP A 232 9.09 9.31 19.59
N ASN A 233 8.18 8.33 19.66
CA ASN A 233 7.97 7.38 18.56
C ASN A 233 7.49 8.10 17.30
N LEU A 234 6.52 9.01 17.40
CA LEU A 234 6.02 9.69 16.19
C LEU A 234 7.05 10.64 15.53
N PRO A 235 7.83 11.44 16.28
CA PRO A 235 8.99 12.15 15.74
C PRO A 235 10.06 11.24 15.09
N ALA A 236 10.27 10.03 15.61
CA ALA A 236 11.18 9.07 14.98
C ALA A 236 10.67 8.62 13.61
N LEU A 237 9.37 8.33 13.49
CA LEU A 237 8.74 8.01 12.20
C LEU A 237 8.84 9.20 11.23
N GLN A 238 8.66 10.43 11.73
CA GLN A 238 8.81 11.64 10.91
C GLN A 238 10.20 11.71 10.28
N LYS A 239 11.27 11.43 11.04
CA LYS A 239 12.65 11.37 10.49
C LYS A 239 12.81 10.28 9.42
N GLN A 240 12.17 9.12 9.62
CA GLN A 240 12.19 8.04 8.61
C GLN A 240 11.50 8.50 7.33
N LEU A 241 10.33 9.14 7.43
CA LEU A 241 9.62 9.71 6.28
C LEU A 241 10.49 10.73 5.53
N GLU A 242 11.05 11.72 6.23
CA GLU A 242 11.90 12.75 5.63
C GLU A 242 13.12 12.15 4.91
N TYR A 243 13.73 11.12 5.52
CA TYR A 243 14.82 10.37 4.89
C TYR A 243 14.36 9.63 3.63
N LEU A 244 13.29 8.84 3.70
CA LEU A 244 12.78 8.08 2.55
C LEU A 244 12.36 9.00 1.39
N GLN A 245 11.73 10.14 1.69
CA GLN A 245 11.41 11.17 0.70
C GLN A 245 12.67 11.73 0.01
N SER A 246 13.75 11.93 0.77
CA SER A 246 15.02 12.40 0.20
C SER A 246 15.68 11.39 -0.74
N VAL A 247 15.49 10.10 -0.48
CA VAL A 247 16.06 8.98 -1.26
C VAL A 247 15.25 8.70 -2.53
N LEU A 248 13.92 8.65 -2.42
CA LEU A 248 13.04 8.23 -3.53
C LEU A 248 12.77 9.35 -4.54
N GLY A 249 13.13 10.59 -4.21
CA GLY A 249 13.04 11.74 -5.10
C GLY A 249 11.61 12.25 -5.31
N SER A 250 11.42 13.56 -5.25
CA SER A 250 10.13 14.19 -5.54
C SER A 250 9.90 14.28 -7.06
N ARG A 251 9.41 13.20 -7.66
CA ARG A 251 9.08 13.17 -9.11
C ARG A 251 7.63 12.75 -9.37
N THR A 252 6.70 13.24 -8.56
CA THR A 252 5.27 13.48 -8.84
C THR A 252 4.61 13.97 -7.55
N ALA A 253 3.39 14.50 -7.61
CA ALA A 253 2.65 14.98 -6.43
C ALA A 253 2.62 13.89 -5.35
N LEU A 254 3.50 14.01 -4.36
CA LEU A 254 3.51 13.14 -3.21
C LEU A 254 2.16 13.26 -2.52
N GLU A 255 1.65 12.13 -2.03
CA GLU A 255 0.48 12.16 -1.16
C GLU A 255 0.77 13.12 0.00
N GLN A 256 -0.07 14.14 0.12
CA GLN A 256 0.12 15.21 1.09
C GLN A 256 -0.48 14.82 2.43
N ASN A 257 -1.33 13.79 2.48
CA ASN A 257 -1.98 13.33 3.69
C ASN A 257 -1.86 11.81 3.80
N ILE A 258 -0.99 11.36 4.69
CA ILE A 258 -0.79 9.93 4.96
C ILE A 258 -1.45 9.60 6.30
N ASP A 259 -2.43 8.70 6.27
CA ASP A 259 -2.96 8.11 7.49
C ASP A 259 -2.09 6.94 7.93
N LEU A 260 -1.82 6.86 9.22
CA LEU A 260 -1.15 5.71 9.82
C LEU A 260 -2.01 5.14 10.94
N VAL A 261 -2.20 3.82 10.92
CA VAL A 261 -2.94 3.08 11.94
C VAL A 261 -1.98 2.18 12.70
N TRP A 262 -1.78 2.44 13.99
CA TRP A 262 -0.93 1.63 14.85
C TRP A 262 -1.74 0.87 15.89
N VAL A 263 -1.63 -0.46 15.87
CA VAL A 263 -2.39 -1.34 16.77
C VAL A 263 -1.46 -2.11 17.70
N ALA A 264 -1.69 -2.02 19.00
CA ALA A 264 -1.09 -2.90 19.98
C ALA A 264 -1.73 -4.30 19.92
N ILE A 265 -0.91 -5.35 19.79
CA ILE A 265 -1.34 -6.75 19.89
C ILE A 265 -0.61 -7.45 21.03
N ASP A 266 -1.23 -8.48 21.62
CA ASP A 266 -0.54 -9.35 22.58
C ASP A 266 0.56 -10.13 21.85
N LYS A 267 1.79 -10.10 22.38
CA LYS A 267 2.96 -10.79 21.83
C LYS A 267 2.71 -12.29 21.61
N LYS A 268 1.81 -12.92 22.38
CA LYS A 268 1.39 -14.33 22.22
C LYS A 268 0.64 -14.59 20.91
N LEU A 269 0.01 -13.57 20.32
CA LEU A 269 -0.64 -13.67 19.01
C LEU A 269 0.38 -13.66 17.87
N GLY A 270 1.63 -13.28 18.17
CA GLY A 270 2.83 -13.82 17.54
C GLY A 270 3.24 -13.24 16.20
N GLN A 271 2.50 -12.29 15.61
CA GLN A 271 2.83 -11.76 14.29
C GLN A 271 2.77 -10.24 14.22
N ILE A 272 3.93 -9.65 13.98
CA ILE A 272 4.09 -8.25 13.58
C ILE A 272 3.93 -8.17 12.06
N ALA A 273 3.08 -7.27 11.58
CA ALA A 273 2.76 -7.10 10.17
C ALA A 273 2.39 -5.64 9.87
N GLY A 274 2.53 -5.30 8.60
CA GLY A 274 2.10 -4.04 8.02
C GLY A 274 1.33 -4.26 6.73
N ALA A 275 0.62 -3.23 6.30
CA ALA A 275 -0.05 -3.18 5.01
C ALA A 275 -0.20 -1.73 4.54
N ALA A 276 0.28 -1.42 3.34
CA ALA A 276 0.08 -0.15 2.66
C ALA A 276 -1.14 -0.17 1.73
N GLY A 277 -1.85 0.96 1.71
CA GLY A 277 -2.84 1.33 0.71
C GLY A 277 -2.32 2.46 -0.17
N LYS A 278 -3.23 3.19 -0.84
CA LYS A 278 -2.85 4.33 -1.70
C LYS A 278 -2.36 5.55 -0.93
N GLN A 279 -3.01 5.88 0.20
CA GLN A 279 -2.68 7.06 1.01
C GLN A 279 -2.61 6.77 2.53
N ALA A 280 -2.47 5.50 2.90
CA ALA A 280 -2.40 5.12 4.29
C ALA A 280 -1.65 3.80 4.47
N PHE A 281 -1.21 3.53 5.69
CA PHE A 281 -0.76 2.19 6.05
C PHE A 281 -1.24 1.80 7.44
N LEU A 282 -1.34 0.50 7.66
CA LEU A 282 -1.59 -0.10 8.97
C LEU A 282 -0.33 -0.84 9.42
N ALA A 283 -0.03 -0.79 10.70
CA ALA A 283 1.00 -1.61 11.32
C ALA A 283 0.55 -2.02 12.72
N ASN A 284 0.92 -3.22 13.15
CA ASN A 284 0.76 -3.62 14.54
C ASN A 284 2.11 -3.67 15.28
N PHE A 285 2.06 -3.71 16.60
CA PHE A 285 3.23 -3.86 17.45
C PHE A 285 2.92 -4.75 18.65
N ALA A 286 3.91 -5.53 19.08
CA ALA A 286 3.73 -6.46 20.18
C ALA A 286 3.82 -5.76 21.53
N THR A 287 2.94 -6.17 22.43
CA THR A 287 2.94 -5.78 23.84
C THR A 287 2.87 -7.02 24.72
N SER A 288 3.53 -6.95 25.88
CA SER A 288 3.42 -7.90 26.97
C SER A 288 2.93 -7.15 28.20
N GLU A 289 1.80 -7.56 28.74
CA GLU A 289 1.17 -6.89 29.91
C GLU A 289 0.98 -5.38 29.71
N GLY A 290 0.62 -4.98 28.47
CA GLY A 290 0.43 -3.57 28.10
C GLY A 290 1.71 -2.77 27.88
N THR A 291 2.88 -3.39 27.91
CA THR A 291 4.17 -2.72 27.66
C THR A 291 4.82 -3.20 26.37
N ALA A 292 5.47 -2.30 25.63
CA ALA A 292 6.29 -2.63 24.47
C ALA A 292 7.79 -2.50 24.82
N SER A 293 8.57 -3.54 24.51
CA SER A 293 10.03 -3.45 24.69
C SER A 293 10.66 -2.56 23.61
N PRO A 294 11.90 -2.06 23.79
CA PRO A 294 12.60 -1.33 22.73
C PRO A 294 12.69 -2.09 21.41
N GLU A 295 12.79 -3.42 21.45
CA GLU A 295 12.79 -4.28 20.27
C GLU A 295 11.42 -4.29 19.57
N ASP A 296 10.32 -4.35 20.32
CA ASP A 296 8.97 -4.32 19.75
C ASP A 296 8.68 -2.96 19.10
N ILE A 297 9.17 -1.87 19.70
CA ILE A 297 9.12 -0.53 19.11
C ILE A 297 10.00 -0.43 17.86
N ALA A 298 11.21 -0.96 17.87
CA ALA A 298 12.07 -0.99 16.70
C ALA A 298 11.43 -1.74 15.53
N LYS A 299 10.74 -2.85 15.81
CA LYS A 299 9.98 -3.61 14.81
C LYS A 299 8.80 -2.82 14.24
N LEU A 300 8.05 -2.09 15.08
CA LEU A 300 6.99 -1.18 14.60
C LEU A 300 7.54 -0.15 13.63
N HIS A 301 8.67 0.48 13.99
CA HIS A 301 9.32 1.49 13.15
C HIS A 301 9.89 0.92 11.86
N TRP A 302 10.41 -0.31 11.91
CA TRP A 302 10.90 -1.02 10.75
C TRP A 302 9.77 -1.31 9.77
N VAL A 303 8.67 -1.92 10.24
CA VAL A 303 7.48 -2.20 9.43
C VAL A 303 6.85 -0.92 8.91
N SER A 304 6.71 0.11 9.74
CA SER A 304 6.15 1.40 9.29
C SER A 304 7.00 2.03 8.17
N ALA A 305 8.33 1.94 8.24
CA ALA A 305 9.20 2.43 7.18
C ALA A 305 9.17 1.56 5.92
N HIS A 306 8.97 0.25 6.06
CA HIS A 306 8.73 -0.66 4.93
C HIS A 306 7.46 -0.23 4.18
N GLU A 307 6.34 -0.04 4.88
CA GLU A 307 5.09 0.40 4.24
C GLU A 307 5.17 1.82 3.67
N LEU A 308 5.88 2.73 4.36
CA LEU A 308 6.15 4.08 3.84
C LEU A 308 6.97 4.03 2.54
N PHE A 309 7.91 3.09 2.40
CA PHE A 309 8.63 2.93 1.14
C PHE A 309 7.66 2.61 0.00
N HIS A 310 6.73 1.67 0.19
CA HIS A 310 5.73 1.32 -0.83
C HIS A 310 4.82 2.50 -1.19
N LEU A 311 4.45 3.33 -0.21
CA LEU A 311 3.66 4.55 -0.45
C LEU A 311 4.42 5.60 -1.27
N LEU A 312 5.74 5.72 -1.06
CA LEU A 312 6.57 6.77 -1.66
C LEU A 312 7.18 6.35 -3.00
N ALA A 313 7.37 5.05 -3.21
CA ALA A 313 7.92 4.49 -4.44
C ALA A 313 6.90 4.58 -5.58
N ASN A 314 7.24 5.30 -6.64
CA ASN A 314 6.42 5.43 -7.85
C ASN A 314 6.90 4.53 -9.01
N THR A 315 7.98 3.78 -8.79
CA THR A 315 8.59 2.94 -9.82
C THR A 315 7.99 1.53 -9.74
N PRO A 316 7.49 0.97 -10.87
CA PRO A 316 6.95 -0.39 -10.90
C PRO A 316 8.10 -1.42 -10.91
N TYR A 317 8.65 -1.69 -9.72
CA TYR A 317 9.71 -2.67 -9.55
C TYR A 317 9.22 -4.11 -9.78
N PRO A 318 10.06 -5.02 -10.30
CA PRO A 318 9.84 -6.45 -10.14
C PRO A 318 9.63 -6.79 -8.66
N LEU A 319 8.70 -7.70 -8.37
CA LEU A 319 8.27 -8.03 -7.00
C LEU A 319 9.43 -8.22 -6.01
N TRP A 320 10.49 -8.94 -6.40
CA TRP A 320 11.62 -9.17 -5.50
C TRP A 320 12.39 -7.88 -5.20
N ILE A 321 12.54 -6.98 -6.19
CA ILE A 321 13.19 -5.66 -6.03
C ILE A 321 12.33 -4.76 -5.13
N SER A 322 11.01 -4.75 -5.36
CA SER A 322 10.07 -3.95 -4.56
C SER A 322 10.16 -4.28 -3.07
N GLU A 323 9.95 -5.55 -2.72
CA GLU A 323 9.97 -6.00 -1.33
C GLU A 323 11.36 -5.89 -0.70
N SER A 324 12.41 -6.22 -1.44
CA SER A 324 13.78 -6.17 -0.91
C SER A 324 14.28 -4.75 -0.64
N LEU A 325 13.94 -3.78 -1.51
CA LEU A 325 14.26 -2.38 -1.28
C LEU A 325 13.44 -1.81 -0.13
N ALA A 326 12.13 -2.07 -0.08
CA ALA A 326 11.27 -1.67 1.04
C ALA A 326 11.82 -2.20 2.36
N GLN A 327 12.24 -3.47 2.38
CA GLN A 327 12.85 -4.11 3.52
C GLN A 327 14.17 -3.44 3.92
N TYR A 328 15.09 -3.27 2.97
CA TYR A 328 16.40 -2.67 3.22
C TYR A 328 16.30 -1.23 3.72
N TYR A 329 15.49 -0.40 3.06
CA TYR A 329 15.26 0.99 3.46
C TYR A 329 14.48 1.10 4.76
N GLY A 330 13.62 0.12 5.08
CA GLY A 330 13.07 -0.11 6.40
C GLY A 330 14.17 -0.10 7.47
N TYR A 331 15.18 -0.96 7.36
CA TYR A 331 16.32 -0.98 8.31
C TYR A 331 17.19 0.27 8.25
N LYS A 332 17.52 0.73 7.05
CA LYS A 332 18.42 1.89 6.89
C LYS A 332 17.85 3.14 7.55
N SER A 333 16.54 3.35 7.44
CA SER A 333 15.84 4.48 8.06
C SER A 333 15.85 4.45 9.60
N LEU A 334 15.90 3.28 10.23
CA LEU A 334 16.00 3.16 11.70
C LEU A 334 17.28 3.83 12.22
N LYS A 335 18.40 3.64 11.52
CA LYS A 335 19.68 4.28 11.87
C LYS A 335 19.57 5.80 11.85
N VAL A 336 18.87 6.36 10.85
CA VAL A 336 18.60 7.81 10.74
C VAL A 336 17.71 8.30 11.89
N ALA A 337 16.74 7.50 12.30
CA ALA A 337 15.88 7.79 13.45
C ALA A 337 16.57 7.62 14.81
N GLY A 338 17.79 7.07 14.86
CA GLY A 338 18.50 6.75 16.10
C GLY A 338 17.97 5.49 16.80
N ILE A 339 17.27 4.62 16.07
CA ILE A 339 16.71 3.37 16.58
C ILE A 339 17.68 2.24 16.26
N HIS A 340 18.10 1.51 17.30
CA HIS A 340 18.96 0.35 17.14
C HIS A 340 18.14 -0.88 16.71
N SER A 341 18.67 -1.63 15.76
CA SER A 341 18.11 -2.89 15.27
C SER A 341 19.22 -3.78 14.70
N GLU A 342 18.93 -5.06 14.57
CA GLU A 342 19.77 -6.01 13.83
C GLU A 342 19.88 -5.63 12.35
N SER A 343 20.99 -6.00 11.68
CA SER A 343 21.16 -5.68 10.26
C SER A 343 20.49 -6.72 9.35
N PRO A 344 20.09 -6.35 8.12
CA PRO A 344 19.63 -7.30 7.10
C PRO A 344 20.56 -8.51 6.91
N MET A 345 21.88 -8.27 6.93
CA MET A 345 22.88 -9.34 6.80
C MET A 345 22.83 -10.30 7.99
N ASP A 346 22.73 -9.80 9.22
CA ASP A 346 22.63 -10.65 10.42
C ASP A 346 21.39 -11.54 10.36
N GLN A 347 20.25 -10.96 9.96
CA GLN A 347 19.02 -11.72 9.76
C GLN A 347 19.18 -12.81 8.69
N TRP A 348 19.83 -12.48 7.58
CA TRP A 348 20.10 -13.45 6.53
C TRP A 348 21.00 -14.60 7.00
N GLN A 349 22.03 -14.32 7.80
CA GLN A 349 22.91 -15.37 8.33
C GLN A 349 22.16 -16.38 9.19
N VAL A 350 21.21 -15.93 10.02
CA VAL A 350 20.39 -16.82 10.85
C VAL A 350 19.31 -17.52 10.02
N PHE A 351 18.66 -16.79 9.11
CA PHE A 351 17.54 -17.31 8.33
C PHE A 351 17.96 -18.42 7.36
N LYS A 352 19.12 -18.27 6.71
CA LYS A 352 19.60 -19.24 5.70
C LYS A 352 19.87 -20.64 6.27
N GLU A 353 20.12 -20.76 7.58
CA GLU A 353 20.44 -22.06 8.21
C GLU A 353 19.22 -22.98 8.32
N ARG A 354 18.02 -22.40 8.29
CA ARG A 354 16.76 -23.10 8.57
C ARG A 354 15.75 -23.06 7.42
N PHE A 355 16.01 -22.23 6.40
CA PHE A 355 15.07 -22.02 5.32
C PHE A 355 15.35 -22.96 4.13
N PRO A 356 14.39 -23.82 3.73
CA PRO A 356 14.62 -24.85 2.71
C PRO A 356 15.13 -24.35 1.35
N HIS A 357 14.78 -23.11 0.98
CA HIS A 357 15.14 -22.51 -0.32
C HIS A 357 16.29 -21.50 -0.22
N ALA A 358 17.06 -21.48 0.88
CA ALA A 358 18.09 -20.48 1.11
C ALA A 358 19.17 -20.42 0.01
N ALA A 359 19.47 -21.56 -0.63
CA ALA A 359 20.43 -21.65 -1.71
C ALA A 359 19.96 -21.00 -3.03
N THR A 360 18.65 -20.79 -3.22
CA THR A 360 18.08 -20.24 -4.45
C THR A 360 18.41 -18.75 -4.61
N GLY A 361 18.93 -18.36 -5.78
CA GLY A 361 19.15 -16.96 -6.15
C GLY A 361 17.84 -16.17 -6.31
N LEU A 362 17.87 -14.86 -6.08
CA LEU A 362 16.69 -14.00 -6.13
C LEU A 362 16.01 -13.98 -7.52
N TYR A 363 16.75 -14.18 -8.60
CA TYR A 363 16.16 -14.28 -9.94
C TYR A 363 15.32 -15.53 -10.13
N GLU A 364 15.83 -16.69 -9.71
CA GLU A 364 15.06 -17.94 -9.75
C GLU A 364 13.86 -17.85 -8.79
N ALA A 365 14.08 -17.36 -7.56
CA ALA A 365 13.00 -17.19 -6.58
C ALA A 365 11.86 -16.32 -7.13
N HIS A 366 12.19 -15.24 -7.85
CA HIS A 366 11.18 -14.43 -8.52
C HIS A 366 10.36 -15.26 -9.52
N GLN A 367 11.00 -16.04 -10.38
CA GLN A 367 10.31 -16.88 -11.35
C GLN A 367 9.45 -17.96 -10.68
N LYS A 368 9.87 -18.52 -9.54
CA LYS A 368 9.07 -19.48 -8.76
C LYS A 368 7.80 -18.84 -8.23
N VAL A 369 7.90 -17.64 -7.65
CA VAL A 369 6.74 -16.92 -7.12
C VAL A 369 5.82 -16.45 -8.24
N THR A 370 6.31 -15.70 -9.23
CA THR A 370 5.45 -15.03 -10.21
C THR A 370 5.11 -15.90 -11.42
N GLY A 371 5.97 -16.85 -11.79
CA GLY A 371 5.78 -17.73 -12.94
C GLY A 371 5.19 -19.09 -12.59
N ALA A 372 5.55 -19.65 -11.43
CA ALA A 372 5.07 -20.97 -10.99
C ALA A 372 4.04 -20.89 -9.85
N ASN A 373 3.69 -19.69 -9.38
CA ASN A 373 2.78 -19.45 -8.27
C ASN A 373 3.17 -20.24 -7.00
N ASP A 374 4.48 -20.33 -6.73
CA ASP A 374 5.01 -20.99 -5.54
C ASP A 374 5.43 -19.93 -4.50
N PRO A 375 4.55 -19.59 -3.54
CA PRO A 375 4.83 -18.57 -2.55
C PRO A 375 5.89 -19.01 -1.52
N SER A 376 6.32 -20.28 -1.52
CA SER A 376 7.32 -20.78 -0.58
C SER A 376 8.68 -20.07 -0.72
N TYR A 377 8.96 -19.48 -1.88
CA TYR A 377 10.18 -18.70 -2.17
C TYR A 377 10.07 -17.21 -1.79
N TYR A 378 8.87 -16.70 -1.53
CA TYR A 378 8.59 -15.29 -1.25
C TYR A 378 9.41 -14.70 -0.08
N PRO A 379 9.66 -15.44 1.04
CA PRO A 379 10.50 -14.93 2.13
C PRO A 379 11.92 -14.51 1.73
N LEU A 380 12.47 -15.04 0.62
CA LEU A 380 13.79 -14.63 0.13
C LEU A 380 13.80 -13.16 -0.29
N PHE A 381 12.69 -12.62 -0.79
CA PHE A 381 12.63 -11.22 -1.24
C PHE A 381 12.88 -10.26 -0.07
N TYR A 382 12.36 -10.57 1.12
CA TYR A 382 12.62 -9.78 2.32
C TYR A 382 14.05 -10.02 2.80
N VAL A 383 14.39 -11.25 3.19
CA VAL A 383 15.59 -11.48 4.01
C VAL A 383 16.87 -11.49 3.15
N LYS A 384 16.90 -12.31 2.08
CA LYS A 384 18.06 -12.38 1.18
C LYS A 384 18.19 -11.12 0.33
N GLY A 385 17.06 -10.57 -0.11
CA GLY A 385 17.00 -9.32 -0.88
C GLY A 385 17.52 -8.12 -0.11
N ALA A 386 17.09 -7.92 1.15
CA ALA A 386 17.62 -6.80 1.93
C ALA A 386 19.11 -6.97 2.26
N ALA A 387 19.58 -8.20 2.49
CA ALA A 387 21.01 -8.47 2.66
C ALA A 387 21.83 -8.17 1.40
N PHE A 388 21.28 -8.43 0.22
CA PHE A 388 21.90 -8.04 -1.06
C PHE A 388 22.07 -6.52 -1.15
N TRP A 389 21.01 -5.75 -0.89
CA TRP A 389 21.08 -4.29 -0.95
C TRP A 389 22.01 -3.69 0.10
N GLN A 390 22.05 -4.28 1.31
CA GLN A 390 23.04 -3.91 2.31
C GLN A 390 24.47 -4.12 1.80
N ALA A 391 24.77 -5.30 1.26
CA ALA A 391 26.10 -5.60 0.74
C ALA A 391 26.50 -4.66 -0.40
N VAL A 392 25.57 -4.36 -1.32
CA VAL A 392 25.79 -3.37 -2.39
C VAL A 392 26.08 -1.98 -1.82
N ASP A 393 25.28 -1.50 -0.87
CA ASP A 393 25.48 -0.17 -0.28
C ASP A 393 26.79 -0.08 0.51
N GLU A 394 27.18 -1.13 1.21
CA GLU A 394 28.47 -1.19 1.93
C GLU A 394 29.67 -1.12 0.98
N GLU A 395 29.61 -1.79 -0.18
CA GLU A 395 30.65 -1.65 -1.21
C GLU A 395 30.65 -0.23 -1.80
N LEU A 396 29.49 0.36 -2.08
CA LEU A 396 29.41 1.75 -2.57
C LEU A 396 30.02 2.75 -1.58
N GLN A 397 29.74 2.57 -0.29
CA GLN A 397 30.24 3.45 0.77
C GLN A 397 31.77 3.43 0.88
N GLN A 398 32.42 2.29 0.65
CA GLN A 398 33.89 2.21 0.61
C GLN A 398 34.51 3.09 -0.49
N HIS A 399 33.73 3.43 -1.51
CA HIS A 399 34.11 4.29 -2.63
C HIS A 399 33.48 5.69 -2.58
N GLY A 400 32.92 6.08 -1.44
CA GLY A 400 32.34 7.42 -1.24
C GLY A 400 30.98 7.63 -1.94
N ALA A 401 30.32 6.55 -2.36
CA ALA A 401 28.98 6.54 -2.93
C ALA A 401 27.96 5.90 -1.98
N SER A 402 26.67 5.92 -2.34
CA SER A 402 25.60 5.25 -1.59
C SER A 402 24.51 4.78 -2.55
N LEU A 403 23.83 3.69 -2.22
CA LEU A 403 22.66 3.22 -2.95
C LEU A 403 21.59 4.33 -3.06
N ASP A 404 21.51 5.22 -2.07
CA ASP A 404 20.58 6.35 -2.02
C ASP A 404 20.73 7.26 -3.25
N GLN A 405 21.95 7.45 -3.74
CA GLN A 405 22.25 8.27 -4.92
C GLN A 405 21.83 7.56 -6.22
N LEU A 406 21.71 6.24 -6.19
CA LEU A 406 21.41 5.40 -7.34
C LEU A 406 19.92 5.06 -7.47
N MET A 407 19.09 5.40 -6.49
CA MET A 407 17.65 5.09 -6.53
C MET A 407 16.94 5.67 -7.75
N THR A 408 17.38 6.83 -8.23
CA THR A 408 16.84 7.45 -9.47
C THR A 408 17.27 6.73 -10.75
N THR A 409 18.22 5.79 -10.69
CA THR A 409 18.71 5.05 -11.86
C THR A 409 17.90 3.78 -12.16
N PHE A 410 16.93 3.43 -11.32
CA PHE A 410 16.01 2.32 -11.55
C PHE A 410 14.95 2.60 -12.65
N GLU A 411 15.03 3.75 -13.32
CA GLU A 411 14.14 4.14 -14.43
C GLU A 411 14.40 3.29 -15.70
N GLU A 412 13.85 2.08 -15.78
CA GLU A 412 13.58 1.42 -17.07
C GLU A 412 12.06 1.14 -17.22
N PRO A 413 11.40 1.65 -18.28
CA PRO A 413 9.94 1.56 -18.43
C PRO A 413 9.45 0.19 -18.93
N ARG A 414 10.20 -0.90 -18.70
CA ARG A 414 9.79 -2.23 -19.17
C ARG A 414 9.75 -3.24 -18.01
N PRO A 415 8.55 -3.63 -17.55
CA PRO A 415 8.37 -4.67 -16.53
C PRO A 415 8.71 -6.09 -17.02
N SER A 416 9.41 -6.26 -18.16
CA SER A 416 9.58 -7.57 -18.80
C SER A 416 10.79 -8.36 -18.30
N THR A 417 11.65 -7.80 -17.44
CA THR A 417 12.76 -8.56 -16.86
C THR A 417 12.72 -8.49 -15.34
N HIS A 418 12.84 -9.65 -14.69
CA HIS A 418 13.01 -9.76 -13.24
C HIS A 418 14.47 -9.52 -12.82
N LYS A 419 15.30 -9.00 -13.71
CA LYS A 419 16.73 -8.78 -13.46
C LYS A 419 16.97 -7.33 -13.05
N LEU A 420 18.14 -7.06 -12.48
CA LEU A 420 18.57 -5.68 -12.26
C LEU A 420 18.58 -4.89 -13.58
N PRO A 421 18.07 -3.63 -13.58
CA PRO A 421 18.12 -2.77 -14.75
C PRO A 421 19.57 -2.56 -15.25
N GLN A 422 19.74 -2.43 -16.56
CA GLN A 422 21.09 -2.24 -17.13
C GLN A 422 21.66 -0.87 -16.75
N SER A 423 20.80 0.15 -16.61
CA SER A 423 21.14 1.46 -16.07
C SER A 423 21.81 1.35 -14.69
N LEU A 424 21.17 0.65 -13.75
CA LEU A 424 21.69 0.42 -12.42
C LEU A 424 23.00 -0.36 -12.45
N LEU A 425 23.07 -1.44 -13.23
CA LEU A 425 24.31 -2.22 -13.37
C LEU A 425 25.47 -1.37 -13.89
N ASN A 426 25.22 -0.50 -14.86
CA ASN A 426 26.23 0.42 -15.39
C ASN A 426 26.68 1.42 -14.32
N SER A 427 25.76 1.96 -13.52
CA SER A 427 26.10 2.86 -12.40
C SER A 427 26.90 2.14 -11.32
N LEU A 428 26.54 0.91 -10.95
CA LEU A 428 27.29 0.11 -9.98
C LEU A 428 28.73 -0.14 -10.46
N LYS A 429 28.94 -0.42 -11.76
CA LYS A 429 30.28 -0.63 -12.35
C LYS A 429 31.18 0.62 -12.32
N GLN A 430 30.64 1.81 -12.05
CA GLN A 430 31.45 3.02 -11.90
C GLN A 430 32.15 3.08 -10.53
N SER A 431 31.63 2.37 -9.53
CA SER A 431 32.13 2.41 -8.15
C SER A 431 32.61 1.05 -7.64
N ILE A 432 31.98 -0.04 -8.08
CA ILE A 432 32.29 -1.42 -7.66
C ILE A 432 33.06 -2.11 -8.79
N SER A 433 34.14 -2.82 -8.45
CA SER A 433 34.91 -3.59 -9.43
C SER A 433 34.03 -4.69 -10.08
N GLU A 434 34.35 -5.06 -11.32
CA GLU A 434 33.56 -6.07 -12.03
C GLU A 434 33.62 -7.45 -11.34
N GLU A 435 34.78 -7.83 -10.80
CA GLU A 435 34.95 -9.05 -9.99
C GLU A 435 34.04 -9.02 -8.76
N ARG A 436 34.07 -7.93 -7.98
CA ARG A 436 33.28 -7.82 -6.76
C ARG A 436 31.78 -7.80 -7.05
N LEU A 437 31.36 -7.11 -8.12
CA LEU A 437 29.97 -7.12 -8.55
C LEU A 437 29.52 -8.53 -8.99
N GLN A 438 30.37 -9.30 -9.67
CA GLN A 438 30.07 -10.69 -10.01
C GLN A 438 29.93 -11.56 -8.77
N GLU A 439 30.79 -11.41 -7.77
CA GLU A 439 30.67 -12.13 -6.49
C GLU A 439 29.33 -11.86 -5.80
N LEU A 440 28.93 -10.59 -5.71
CA LEU A 440 27.63 -10.22 -5.13
C LEU A 440 26.47 -10.84 -5.91
N GLN A 441 26.53 -10.83 -7.24
CA GLN A 441 25.51 -11.47 -8.07
C GLN A 441 25.46 -12.99 -7.84
N GLN A 442 26.61 -13.66 -7.77
CA GLN A 442 26.67 -15.10 -7.50
C GLN A 442 26.17 -15.46 -6.10
N GLN A 443 26.43 -14.62 -5.10
CA GLN A 443 26.02 -14.89 -3.74
C GLN A 443 24.51 -14.71 -3.52
N PHE A 444 23.90 -13.72 -4.19
CA PHE A 444 22.54 -13.30 -3.89
C PHE A 444 21.53 -13.52 -5.03
N LEU A 445 21.93 -13.30 -6.28
CA LEU A 445 20.99 -13.22 -7.41
C LEU A 445 20.90 -14.51 -8.23
N LEU A 446 22.01 -15.24 -8.35
CA LEU A 446 22.17 -16.40 -9.22
C LEU A 446 22.03 -17.75 -8.50
#